data_AF-A0A7C9E2M4-F1
#
_entry.id   AF-A0A7C9E2M4-F1
#
_cell.length_a   1.000
_cell.length_b   1.000
_cell.length_c   1.000
_cell.angle_alpha   90.00
_cell.angle_beta   90.00
_cell.angle_gamma   90.00
#
_symmetry.space_group_name_H-M   'P 1'
#
loop_
_entity.id
_entity.type
_entity.pdbx_description
1 polymer ?
#
loop_
_entity_poly.entity_id
_entity_poly.type
_entity_poly.pdbx_seq_one_letter_code
_entity_poly.pdbx_strand_id
1 'polypeptide(L)'
;PFSTFMEHSRLIVHDEKSVEFQMRILERSGLGEETCLPPAIHYIPPNPTMEAAREEARLVIFSCLDNLFKKTGLKPKDIDILIVNCSLFSPTPSLSAMV
;
A
#
# COMPACT_ATOMS: atom_id res chain seq x y z
N PRO A 1 -1.59 8.70 7.90
CA PRO A 1 -2.45 9.75 8.50
C PRO A 1 -2.88 10.77 7.44
N PHE A 2 -4.14 11.24 7.52
CA PHE A 2 -4.68 12.20 6.55
C PHE A 2 -3.93 13.53 6.57
N SER A 3 -3.48 13.97 7.74
CA SER A 3 -2.68 15.19 7.91
C SER A 3 -1.41 15.19 7.06
N THR A 4 -0.67 14.08 7.06
CA THR A 4 0.56 13.91 6.27
C THR A 4 0.27 14.00 4.76
N PHE A 5 -0.80 13.33 4.29
CA PHE A 5 -1.18 13.42 2.88
C PHE A 5 -1.56 14.85 2.48
N MET A 6 -2.30 15.57 3.33
CA MET A 6 -2.69 16.96 3.06
C MET A 6 -1.47 17.90 2.98
N GLU A 7 -0.53 17.74 3.90
CA GLU A 7 0.72 18.51 3.90
C GLU A 7 1.53 18.24 2.62
N HIS A 8 1.74 16.97 2.28
CA HIS A 8 2.52 16.59 1.11
C HIS A 8 1.85 17.04 -0.20
N SER A 9 0.53 16.92 -0.31
CA SER A 9 -0.20 17.39 -1.49
C SER A 9 -0.03 18.91 -1.70
N ARG A 10 0.00 19.72 -0.65
CA ARG A 10 0.27 21.17 -0.77
C ARG A 10 1.70 21.48 -1.17
N LEU A 11 2.66 20.62 -0.80
CA LEU A 11 4.08 20.80 -1.13
C LEU A 11 4.42 20.30 -2.54
N ILE A 12 3.71 19.28 -3.05
CA ILE A 12 4.02 18.60 -4.32
C ILE A 12 3.10 19.07 -5.45
N VAL A 13 1.83 19.38 -5.17
CA VAL A 13 0.85 19.79 -6.19
C VAL A 13 0.78 21.32 -6.22
N HIS A 14 1.23 21.90 -7.33
CA HIS A 14 1.34 23.35 -7.50
C HIS A 14 0.01 24.05 -7.86
N ASP A 15 -1.10 23.31 -7.95
CA ASP A 15 -2.44 23.84 -8.23
C ASP A 15 -3.36 23.67 -7.02
N GLU A 16 -3.74 24.80 -6.41
CA GLU A 16 -4.55 24.85 -5.20
C GLU A 16 -5.94 24.21 -5.39
N LYS A 17 -6.56 24.41 -6.55
CA LYS A 17 -7.88 23.83 -6.87
C LYS A 17 -7.84 22.30 -6.88
N SER A 18 -6.77 21.72 -7.43
CA SER A 18 -6.55 20.27 -7.43
C SER A 18 -6.34 19.74 -6.03
N VAL A 19 -5.56 20.44 -5.19
CA VAL A 19 -5.36 20.04 -3.79
C VAL A 19 -6.69 20.07 -3.03
N GLU A 20 -7.48 21.13 -3.15
CA GLU A 20 -8.80 21.20 -2.55
C GLU A 20 -9.75 20.10 -3.02
N PHE A 21 -9.71 19.76 -4.30
CA PHE A 21 -10.52 18.68 -4.84
C PHE A 21 -10.12 17.32 -4.24
N GLN A 22 -8.83 17.02 -4.15
CA GLN A 22 -8.34 15.79 -3.51
C GLN A 22 -8.69 15.75 -2.02
N MET A 23 -8.58 16.88 -1.31
CA MET A 23 -8.99 16.98 0.11
C MET A 23 -10.47 16.63 0.29
N ARG A 24 -11.36 17.21 -0.54
CA ARG A 24 -12.80 16.90 -0.49
C ARG A 24 -13.11 15.43 -0.79
N ILE A 25 -12.34 14.80 -1.68
CA ILE A 25 -12.48 13.35 -1.95
C ILE A 25 -12.07 12.55 -0.72
N LEU A 26 -10.92 12.86 -0.12
CA LEU A 26 -10.40 12.14 1.04
C LEU A 26 -11.39 12.20 2.21
N GLU A 27 -11.89 13.39 2.54
CA GLU A 27 -12.87 13.62 3.61
C GLU A 27 -14.19 12.85 3.40
N ARG A 28 -14.56 12.55 2.14
CA ARG A 28 -15.81 11.87 1.79
C ARG A 28 -15.62 10.41 1.39
N SER A 29 -14.39 9.91 1.41
CA SER A 29 -14.04 8.55 0.95
C SER A 29 -14.46 7.45 1.94
N GLY A 30 -14.75 7.81 3.20
CA GLY A 30 -15.04 6.83 4.25
C GLY A 30 -13.82 6.03 4.72
N LEU A 31 -12.61 6.44 4.34
CA LEU A 31 -11.37 5.82 4.79
C LEU A 31 -11.07 6.20 6.26
N GLY A 32 -10.55 5.25 7.03
CA GLY A 32 -10.08 5.48 8.40
C GLY A 32 -8.58 5.82 8.45
N GLU A 33 -8.10 6.24 9.63
CA GLU A 33 -6.69 6.61 9.85
C GLU A 33 -5.69 5.45 9.65
N GLU A 34 -6.16 4.20 9.69
CA GLU A 34 -5.35 3.01 9.41
C GLU A 34 -5.13 2.77 7.91
N THR A 35 -5.82 3.51 7.03
CA THR A 35 -5.56 3.46 5.59
C THR A 35 -4.40 4.38 5.24
N CYS A 36 -3.39 3.85 4.55
CA CYS A 36 -2.21 4.61 4.18
C CYS A 36 -1.77 4.34 2.73
N LEU A 37 -1.04 5.31 2.17
CA LEU A 37 -0.30 5.14 0.92
C LEU A 37 1.04 4.43 1.18
N PRO A 38 1.66 3.82 0.15
CA PRO A 38 2.97 3.18 0.28
C PRO A 38 4.06 4.13 0.79
N PRO A 39 5.07 3.65 1.55
CA PRO A 39 6.20 4.42 2.07
C PRO A 39 6.87 5.35 1.04
N ALA A 40 7.00 4.89 -0.21
CA ALA A 40 7.60 5.63 -1.31
C ALA A 40 6.93 6.98 -1.63
N ILE A 41 5.64 7.12 -1.32
CA ILE A 41 4.83 8.33 -1.58
C ILE A 41 4.95 9.35 -0.43
N HIS A 42 5.50 8.94 0.72
CA HIS A 42 5.70 9.85 1.86
C HIS A 42 7.01 10.65 1.77
N TYR A 43 7.83 10.45 0.74
CA TYR A 43 9.00 11.30 0.51
C TYR A 43 8.63 12.56 -0.28
N ILE A 44 9.40 13.63 -0.11
CA ILE A 44 9.28 14.87 -0.90
C ILE A 44 10.62 15.14 -1.61
N PRO A 45 10.71 15.00 -2.94
CA PRO A 45 9.66 14.47 -3.83
C PRO A 45 9.42 12.96 -3.62
N PRO A 46 8.24 12.43 -4.00
CA PRO A 46 7.97 10.99 -3.96
C PRO A 46 9.03 10.20 -4.74
N ASN A 47 9.38 9.01 -4.24
CA ASN A 47 10.39 8.15 -4.88
C ASN A 47 9.83 6.74 -5.19
N PRO A 48 8.85 6.62 -6.12
CA PRO A 48 8.26 5.34 -6.48
C PRO A 48 9.22 4.52 -7.34
N THR A 49 9.94 3.59 -6.72
CA THR A 49 10.80 2.63 -7.43
C THR A 49 10.19 1.23 -7.42
N MET A 50 10.63 0.38 -8.36
CA MET A 50 10.24 -1.03 -8.39
C MET A 50 10.66 -1.77 -7.12
N GLU A 51 11.81 -1.40 -6.55
CA GLU A 51 12.30 -1.94 -5.29
C GLU A 51 11.40 -1.54 -4.12
N ALA A 52 11.01 -0.26 -4.03
CA ALA A 52 10.12 0.20 -2.97
C ALA A 52 8.72 -0.43 -3.07
N ALA A 53 8.19 -0.59 -4.28
CA ALA A 53 6.92 -1.29 -4.51
C ALA A 53 6.99 -2.78 -4.11
N ARG A 54 8.13 -3.44 -4.37
CA ARG A 54 8.37 -4.82 -3.95
C ARG A 54 8.44 -4.95 -2.43
N GLU A 55 9.16 -4.07 -1.75
CA GLU A 55 9.25 -4.09 -0.29
C GLU A 55 7.90 -3.83 0.37
N GLU A 56 7.11 -2.89 -0.16
CA GLU A 56 5.74 -2.66 0.32
C GLU A 56 4.87 -3.90 0.15
N ALA A 57 4.87 -4.50 -1.06
CA ALA A 57 4.11 -5.72 -1.31
C ALA A 57 4.53 -6.86 -0.37
N ARG A 58 5.84 -7.01 -0.11
CA ARG A 58 6.38 -7.99 0.83
C ARG A 58 5.87 -7.72 2.24
N LEU A 59 5.99 -6.49 2.73
CA LEU A 59 5.53 -6.12 4.07
C LEU A 59 4.05 -6.42 4.28
N VAL A 60 3.20 -6.01 3.33
CA VAL A 60 1.74 -6.21 3.42
C VAL A 60 1.37 -7.68 3.33
N ILE A 61 1.93 -8.42 2.37
CA ILE A 61 1.55 -9.83 2.16
C ILE A 61 2.04 -10.70 3.32
N PHE A 62 3.31 -10.58 3.74
CA PHE A 62 3.84 -11.43 4.81
C PHE A 62 3.22 -11.09 6.17
N SER A 63 2.93 -9.82 6.48
CA SER A 63 2.22 -9.48 7.72
C SER A 63 0.80 -10.07 7.76
N CYS A 64 0.10 -10.11 6.62
CA CYS A 64 -1.19 -10.79 6.51
C CYS A 64 -1.07 -12.30 6.75
N LEU A 65 -0.08 -12.95 6.14
CA LEU A 65 0.17 -14.38 6.29
C LEU A 65 0.56 -14.75 7.73
N ASP A 66 1.43 -13.98 8.38
CA ASP A 66 1.81 -14.17 9.78
C ASP A 66 0.58 -14.11 10.69
N ASN A 67 -0.32 -13.15 10.45
CA ASN A 67 -1.56 -13.01 11.19
C ASN A 67 -2.50 -14.20 10.96
N LEU A 68 -2.62 -14.67 9.71
CA LEU A 68 -3.40 -15.83 9.33
C LEU A 68 -2.90 -17.10 10.04
N PHE A 69 -1.61 -17.40 9.95
CA PHE A 69 -1.02 -18.59 10.57
C PHE A 69 -1.12 -18.54 12.09
N LYS A 70 -0.89 -17.36 12.70
CA LYS A 70 -1.04 -17.18 14.14
C LYS A 70 -2.48 -17.40 14.62
N LYS A 71 -3.49 -16.95 13.86
CA LYS A 71 -4.90 -17.10 14.23
C LYS A 71 -5.45 -18.50 14.01
N THR A 72 -5.00 -19.17 12.96
CA THR A 72 -5.56 -20.46 12.54
C THR A 72 -4.78 -21.66 13.04
N GLY A 73 -3.48 -21.49 13.37
CA GLY A 73 -2.58 -22.59 13.71
C GLY A 73 -2.17 -23.45 12.51
N LEU A 74 -2.61 -23.09 11.29
CA LEU A 74 -2.21 -23.76 10.06
C LEU A 74 -0.71 -23.56 9.81
N LYS A 75 -0.09 -24.55 9.19
CA LYS A 75 1.27 -24.45 8.67
C LYS A 75 1.20 -24.11 7.19
N PRO A 76 2.23 -23.45 6.62
CA PRO A 76 2.28 -23.20 5.18
C PRO A 76 2.12 -24.47 4.33
N LYS A 77 2.60 -25.61 4.84
CA LYS A 77 2.48 -26.93 4.17
C LYS A 77 1.06 -27.48 4.11
N ASP A 78 0.13 -26.91 4.87
CA ASP A 78 -1.27 -27.33 4.89
C ASP A 78 -2.09 -26.59 3.79
N ILE A 79 -1.46 -25.72 2.99
CA ILE A 79 -2.08 -24.94 1.92
C ILE A 79 -1.68 -25.51 0.55
N ASP A 80 -2.66 -26.01 -0.20
CA ASP A 80 -2.42 -26.59 -1.54
C ASP A 80 -2.37 -25.54 -2.66
N ILE A 81 -3.11 -24.43 -2.52
CA ILE A 81 -3.30 -23.43 -3.57
C ILE A 81 -3.16 -22.03 -2.98
N LEU A 82 -2.27 -21.24 -3.58
CA LEU A 82 -2.13 -19.81 -3.32
C LEU A 82 -2.61 -19.01 -4.54
N ILE A 83 -3.55 -18.10 -4.33
CA ILE A 83 -4.02 -17.14 -5.35
C ILE A 83 -3.62 -15.74 -4.90
N VAL A 84 -2.83 -15.03 -5.71
CA VAL A 84 -2.44 -13.64 -5.47
C VAL A 84 -3.09 -12.75 -6.52
N ASN A 85 -3.78 -11.71 -6.08
CA ASN A 85 -4.35 -10.67 -6.94
C ASN A 85 -3.74 -9.31 -6.57
N CYS A 86 -3.22 -8.59 -7.57
CA CYS A 86 -2.74 -7.23 -7.41
C CYS A 86 -2.94 -6.48 -8.74
N SER A 87 -3.56 -5.30 -8.69
CA SER A 87 -3.74 -4.43 -9.86
C SER A 87 -2.67 -3.34 -9.98
N LEU A 88 -1.98 -3.02 -8.88
CA LEU A 88 -1.08 -1.87 -8.79
C LEU A 88 0.38 -2.22 -9.08
N PHE A 89 0.77 -3.49 -8.95
CA PHE A 89 2.15 -3.92 -9.10
C PHE A 89 2.23 -5.32 -9.68
N SER A 90 2.88 -5.46 -10.85
CA SER A 90 3.05 -6.73 -11.57
C SER A 90 4.54 -6.94 -11.90
N PRO A 91 5.34 -7.42 -10.95
CA PRO A 91 6.77 -7.66 -11.15
C PRO A 91 7.04 -8.97 -11.91
N THR A 92 8.26 -9.07 -12.41
CA THR A 92 8.87 -10.35 -12.84
C THR A 92 10.10 -10.63 -11.97
N PRO A 93 10.18 -11.79 -11.29
CA PRO A 93 9.15 -12.82 -11.10
C PRO A 93 7.86 -12.29 -10.43
N SER A 94 6.75 -13.03 -10.55
CA SER A 94 5.43 -12.62 -10.05
C SER A 94 5.36 -12.52 -8.52
N LEU A 95 4.36 -11.79 -8.00
CA LEU A 95 4.11 -11.73 -6.56
C LEU A 95 3.81 -13.10 -5.94
N SER A 96 3.14 -13.99 -6.69
CA SER A 96 2.92 -15.37 -6.25
C SER A 96 4.20 -16.19 -6.15
N ALA A 97 5.26 -15.85 -6.89
CA ALA A 97 6.55 -16.52 -6.78
C ALA A 97 7.40 -15.97 -5.62
N MET A 98 7.04 -14.80 -5.09
CA MET A 98 7.70 -14.19 -3.92
C MET A 98 7.22 -14.80 -2.60
N VAL A 99 5.97 -15.24 -2.55
CA VAL A 99 5.33 -15.86 -1.39
C VAL A 99 5.66 -17.34 -1.34
#